data_AF-V9XTL0-F1
#
_entry.id   AF-V9XTL0-F1
#
_cell.length_a   1.000
_cell.length_b   1.000
_cell.length_c   1.000
_cell.angle_alpha   90.00
_cell.angle_beta   90.00
_cell.angle_gamma   90.00
#
_symmetry.space_group_name_H-M   'P 1'
#
loop_
_entity.id
_entity.type
_entity.pdbx_description
1 polymer ?
#
loop_
_entity_poly.entity_id
_entity_poly.type
_entity_poly.pdbx_seq_one_letter_code
_entity_poly.pdbx_strand_id
1 'polypeptide(L)'
;KYRDWIIRSKFEWHTLSKEYETQKVSKENAENYLIKISKNKNDAKVSLLLNNCDAEYSKYCDCKHTTTLVKSVLNGNDNTSKEERETIDLDDFSKFGCDKNSVDTNTKVWECKKPYILSTKDVCVPPRRQEL
;
A
#
# COMPACT_ATOMS: atom_id res chain seq x y z
N LYS A 1 15.01 0.92 -5.02
CA LYS A 1 15.71 0.04 -5.99
C LYS A 1 14.80 -1.01 -6.60
N TYR A 2 14.32 -2.03 -5.85
CA TYR A 2 13.48 -3.08 -6.44
C TYR A 2 12.12 -2.56 -6.94
N ARG A 3 11.44 -1.72 -6.14
CA ARG A 3 10.21 -1.02 -6.55
C ARG A 3 10.39 -0.23 -7.86
N ASP A 4 11.47 0.54 -7.94
CA ASP A 4 11.77 1.40 -9.10
C ASP A 4 11.98 0.56 -10.35
N TRP A 5 12.66 -0.58 -10.22
CA TRP A 5 12.81 -1.54 -11.32
C TRP A 5 11.46 -2.09 -11.78
N ILE A 6 10.57 -2.52 -10.87
CA ILE A 6 9.24 -3.03 -11.24
C ILE A 6 8.43 -1.96 -11.99
N ILE A 7 8.40 -0.73 -11.49
CA ILE A 7 7.67 0.38 -12.13
C ILE A 7 8.22 0.67 -13.53
N ARG A 8 9.55 0.72 -13.66
CA ARG A 8 10.21 0.93 -14.96
C ARG A 8 9.89 -0.21 -15.93
N SER A 9 10.03 -1.47 -15.51
CA SER A 9 9.74 -2.63 -16.36
C SER A 9 8.27 -2.67 -16.82
N LYS A 10 7.33 -2.28 -15.95
CA LYS A 10 5.91 -2.14 -16.33
C LYS A 10 5.69 -1.07 -17.39
N PHE A 11 6.36 0.08 -17.25
CA PHE A 11 6.26 1.17 -18.22
C PHE A 11 6.90 0.83 -19.57
N GLU A 12 8.06 0.18 -19.55
CA GLU A 12 8.74 -0.34 -20.75
C GLU A 12 7.83 -1.34 -21.49
N TRP A 13 7.26 -2.31 -20.76
CA TRP A 13 6.32 -3.27 -21.33
C TRP A 13 5.08 -2.58 -21.92
N HIS A 14 4.47 -1.65 -21.18
CA HIS A 14 3.29 -0.90 -21.65
C HIS A 14 3.58 -0.13 -22.94
N THR A 15 4.74 0.53 -23.02
CA THR A 15 5.13 1.33 -24.20
C THR A 15 5.34 0.43 -25.41
N LEU A 16 6.13 -0.64 -25.27
CA LEU A 16 6.47 -1.54 -26.38
C LEU A 16 5.26 -2.35 -26.87
N SER A 17 4.44 -2.87 -25.95
CA SER A 17 3.25 -3.65 -26.31
C SER A 17 2.22 -2.79 -27.05
N LYS A 18 2.01 -1.56 -26.60
CA LYS A 18 1.10 -0.59 -27.26
C LYS A 18 1.60 -0.20 -28.64
N GLU A 19 2.90 0.01 -28.80
CA GLU A 19 3.50 0.32 -30.12
C GLU A 19 3.34 -0.87 -31.08
N TYR A 20 3.57 -2.11 -30.61
CA TYR A 20 3.34 -3.32 -31.39
C TYR A 20 1.89 -3.42 -31.87
N GLU A 21 0.91 -3.23 -30.98
CA GLU A 21 -0.51 -3.26 -31.31
C GLU A 21 -0.92 -2.18 -32.31
N THR A 22 -0.23 -1.03 -32.29
CA THR A 22 -0.47 0.09 -33.22
C THR A 22 0.09 -0.21 -34.61
N GLN A 23 1.30 -0.78 -34.69
CA GLN A 23 1.96 -1.07 -35.96
C GLN A 23 1.44 -2.34 -36.64
N LYS A 24 0.91 -3.29 -35.87
CA LYS A 24 0.47 -4.58 -36.42
C LYS A 24 -0.88 -4.46 -37.11
N VAL A 25 -0.90 -4.58 -38.44
CA VAL A 25 -2.11 -4.49 -39.28
C VAL A 25 -3.25 -5.39 -38.81
N SER A 26 -2.93 -6.60 -38.31
CA SER A 26 -3.91 -7.57 -37.82
C SER A 26 -4.44 -7.30 -36.40
N LYS A 27 -4.07 -6.18 -35.76
CA LYS A 27 -4.41 -5.83 -34.36
C LYS A 27 -4.12 -6.98 -33.37
N GLU A 28 -3.00 -7.66 -33.58
CA GLU A 28 -2.59 -8.76 -32.70
C GLU A 28 -2.06 -8.21 -31.38
N ASN A 29 -2.52 -8.78 -30.27
CA ASN A 29 -2.00 -8.46 -28.94
C ASN A 29 -0.55 -8.94 -28.76
N ALA A 30 0.28 -8.13 -28.11
CA ALA A 30 1.71 -8.38 -27.94
C ALA A 30 2.03 -9.66 -27.13
N GLU A 31 1.26 -9.98 -26.08
CA GLU A 31 1.48 -11.24 -25.32
C GLU A 31 1.11 -12.45 -26.16
N ASN A 32 0.03 -12.37 -26.92
CA ASN A 32 -0.36 -13.46 -27.83
C ASN A 32 0.71 -13.74 -28.88
N TYR A 33 1.39 -12.70 -29.39
CA TYR A 33 2.55 -12.87 -30.26
C TYR A 33 3.67 -13.64 -29.53
N LEU A 34 4.07 -13.20 -28.33
CA LEU A 34 5.10 -13.88 -27.54
C LEU A 34 4.73 -15.35 -27.24
N ILE A 35 3.47 -15.63 -26.90
CA ILE A 35 2.98 -16.99 -26.62
C ILE A 35 3.09 -17.90 -27.84
N LYS A 36 2.87 -17.36 -29.05
CA LYS A 36 2.95 -18.13 -30.30
C LYS A 36 4.40 -18.48 -30.66
N ILE A 37 5.33 -17.56 -30.44
CA ILE A 37 6.74 -17.75 -30.85
C ILE A 37 7.59 -18.42 -29.76
N SER A 38 7.16 -18.37 -28.50
CA SER A 38 7.90 -18.94 -27.38
C SER A 38 7.69 -20.45 -27.26
N LYS A 39 8.76 -21.16 -26.91
CA LYS A 39 8.69 -22.56 -26.48
C LYS A 39 8.06 -22.69 -25.08
N ASN A 40 8.32 -21.72 -24.19
CA ASN A 40 7.70 -21.65 -22.87
C ASN A 40 6.58 -20.61 -22.87
N LYS A 41 5.34 -21.08 -22.91
CA LYS A 41 4.15 -20.22 -22.94
C LYS A 41 3.93 -19.46 -21.63
N ASN A 42 4.48 -19.93 -20.51
CA ASN A 42 4.33 -19.23 -19.23
C ASN A 42 5.23 -18.00 -19.16
N ASP A 43 6.46 -18.09 -19.66
CA ASP A 43 7.40 -16.96 -19.70
C ASP A 43 6.94 -15.84 -20.65
N ALA A 44 6.04 -16.17 -21.59
CA ALA A 44 5.45 -15.23 -22.53
C ALA A 44 4.28 -14.39 -21.95
N LYS A 45 3.76 -14.76 -20.77
CA LYS A 45 2.66 -14.03 -20.10
C LYS A 45 3.22 -12.90 -19.24
N VAL A 46 3.70 -11.84 -19.89
CA VAL A 46 4.45 -10.75 -19.25
C VAL A 46 3.64 -10.04 -18.16
N SER A 47 2.35 -9.77 -18.38
CA SER A 47 1.44 -9.20 -17.37
C SER A 47 1.40 -10.02 -16.08
N LEU A 48 1.31 -11.34 -16.19
CA LEU A 48 1.31 -12.25 -15.04
C LEU A 48 2.66 -12.23 -14.32
N LEU A 49 3.78 -12.22 -15.06
CA LEU A 49 5.12 -12.15 -14.47
C LEU A 49 5.33 -10.85 -13.69
N LEU A 50 4.90 -9.71 -14.23
CA LEU A 50 5.02 -8.41 -13.56
C LEU A 50 4.13 -8.32 -12.31
N ASN A 51 2.92 -8.92 -12.35
CA ASN A 51 2.07 -9.02 -11.17
C ASN A 51 2.68 -9.93 -10.08
N ASN A 52 3.35 -11.03 -10.48
CA ASN A 52 4.09 -11.86 -9.54
C ASN A 52 5.24 -11.08 -8.88
N CYS A 53 5.90 -10.19 -9.63
CA CYS A 53 6.90 -9.28 -9.05
C CYS A 53 6.28 -8.31 -8.03
N ASP A 54 5.07 -7.80 -8.23
CA ASP A 54 4.40 -6.95 -7.22
C ASP A 54 4.08 -7.72 -5.94
N ALA A 55 3.65 -8.98 -6.07
CA ALA A 55 3.37 -9.85 -4.93
C ALA A 55 4.64 -10.15 -4.15
N GLU A 56 5.73 -10.50 -4.84
CA GLU A 56 7.05 -10.74 -4.24
C GLU A 56 7.60 -9.46 -3.59
N TYR A 57 7.44 -8.31 -4.24
CA TYR A 57 7.79 -7.02 -3.64
C TYR A 57 7.02 -6.80 -2.34
N SER A 58 5.69 -6.95 -2.36
CA SER A 58 4.84 -6.68 -1.20
C SER A 58 5.18 -7.62 -0.04
N LYS A 59 5.51 -8.88 -0.33
CA LYS A 59 5.92 -9.87 0.67
C LYS A 59 7.16 -9.48 1.48
N TYR A 60 8.12 -8.78 0.86
CA TYR A 60 9.42 -8.49 1.51
C TYR A 60 9.68 -7.02 1.78
N CYS A 61 8.99 -6.11 1.09
CA CYS A 61 9.28 -4.68 1.12
C CYS A 61 8.16 -3.81 1.70
N ASP A 62 6.96 -4.36 1.89
CA ASP A 62 5.89 -3.61 2.56
C ASP A 62 6.09 -3.64 4.08
N CYS A 63 6.12 -2.45 4.68
CA CYS A 63 6.10 -2.32 6.13
C CYS A 63 4.72 -2.72 6.66
N LYS A 64 4.65 -3.80 7.47
CA LYS A 64 3.40 -4.39 7.98
C LYS A 64 2.50 -3.36 8.68
N HIS A 65 3.03 -2.68 9.68
CA HIS A 65 2.28 -1.73 10.52
C HIS A 65 1.90 -0.40 9.83
N THR A 66 2.14 -0.24 8.53
CA THR A 66 1.78 0.99 7.81
C THR A 66 1.36 0.70 6.36
N THR A 67 2.25 0.17 5.53
CA THR A 67 1.93 -0.08 4.11
C THR A 67 0.88 -1.16 3.95
N THR A 68 1.03 -2.27 4.68
CA THR A 68 0.06 -3.39 4.60
C THR A 68 -1.30 -2.97 5.14
N LEU A 69 -1.35 -2.27 6.28
CA LEU A 69 -2.58 -1.72 6.84
C LEU A 69 -3.30 -0.74 5.88
N VAL A 70 -2.56 0.19 5.27
CA VAL A 70 -3.15 1.11 4.30
C VAL A 70 -3.68 0.37 3.07
N LYS A 71 -2.94 -0.63 2.56
CA LYS A 71 -3.38 -1.45 1.42
C LYS A 71 -4.62 -2.28 1.75
N SER A 72 -4.72 -2.86 2.95
CA SER A 72 -5.87 -3.68 3.35
C SER A 72 -7.15 -2.86 3.47
N VAL A 73 -7.05 -1.58 3.86
CA VAL A 73 -8.20 -0.67 3.91
C VAL A 73 -8.58 -0.15 2.53
N LEU A 74 -7.61 0.35 1.75
CA LEU A 74 -7.89 0.97 0.44
C LEU A 74 -8.34 -0.05 -0.62
N ASN A 75 -7.79 -1.26 -0.58
CA ASN A 75 -8.13 -2.34 -1.51
C ASN A 75 -9.01 -3.42 -0.86
N GLY A 76 -9.51 -3.16 0.35
CA GLY A 76 -10.42 -4.04 1.06
C GLY A 76 -11.77 -4.16 0.34
N ASN A 77 -12.49 -5.24 0.60
CA ASN A 77 -13.79 -5.45 -0.02
C ASN A 77 -14.89 -4.73 0.77
N ASP A 78 -15.96 -4.30 0.11
CA ASP A 78 -17.07 -3.62 0.78
C ASP A 78 -17.76 -4.54 1.80
N ASN A 79 -17.74 -5.85 1.56
CA ASN A 79 -18.30 -6.86 2.45
C ASN A 79 -17.38 -7.29 3.60
N THR A 80 -16.21 -6.67 3.78
CA THR A 80 -15.32 -6.92 4.93
C THR A 80 -16.08 -6.75 6.24
N SER A 81 -15.88 -7.70 7.15
CA SER A 81 -16.65 -7.79 8.40
C SER A 81 -16.38 -6.63 9.35
N LYS A 82 -17.29 -6.38 10.29
CA LYS A 82 -17.11 -5.33 11.31
C LYS A 82 -15.84 -5.58 12.16
N GLU A 83 -15.60 -6.83 12.54
CA GLU A 83 -14.43 -7.24 13.32
C GLU A 83 -13.13 -6.89 12.59
N GLU A 84 -13.01 -7.27 11.31
CA GLU A 84 -11.81 -6.94 10.51
C GLU A 84 -11.62 -5.43 10.31
N ARG A 85 -12.70 -4.65 10.22
CA ARG A 85 -12.66 -3.18 10.08
C ARG A 85 -12.20 -2.46 11.35
N GLU A 86 -12.49 -3.04 12.51
CA GLU A 86 -12.29 -2.41 13.82
C GLU A 86 -11.12 -3.00 14.61
N THR A 87 -10.57 -4.15 14.20
CA THR A 87 -9.45 -4.80 14.89
C THR A 87 -8.17 -3.97 14.82
N ILE A 88 -7.51 -3.82 15.96
CA ILE A 88 -6.21 -3.16 16.10
C ILE A 88 -5.18 -4.21 16.51
N ASP A 89 -4.19 -4.47 15.67
CA ASP A 89 -3.01 -5.26 16.04
C ASP A 89 -2.13 -4.41 16.96
N LEU A 90 -2.08 -4.78 18.25
CA LEU A 90 -1.37 -4.01 19.27
C LEU A 90 0.15 -3.98 19.04
N ASP A 91 0.74 -5.03 18.46
CA ASP A 91 2.16 -5.06 18.16
C ASP A 91 2.49 -4.10 17.03
N ASP A 92 1.65 -4.09 15.98
CA ASP A 92 1.79 -3.13 14.88
C ASP A 92 1.55 -1.70 15.36
N PHE A 93 0.54 -1.46 16.19
CA PHE A 93 0.25 -0.13 16.77
C PHE A 93 1.42 0.39 17.62
N SER A 94 2.03 -0.48 18.42
CA SER A 94 3.20 -0.14 19.22
C SER A 94 4.44 0.10 18.37
N LYS A 95 4.66 -0.74 17.35
CA LYS A 95 5.78 -0.58 16.42
C LYS A 95 5.66 0.68 15.57
N PHE A 96 4.43 1.10 15.27
CA PHE A 96 4.13 2.38 14.63
C PHE A 96 4.54 3.59 15.47
N GLY A 97 4.63 3.42 16.80
CA GLY A 97 5.11 4.45 17.73
C GLY A 97 4.06 4.92 18.75
N CYS A 98 2.90 4.26 18.83
CA CYS A 98 1.87 4.58 19.81
C CYS A 98 1.97 3.70 21.07
N ASP A 99 1.38 4.14 22.18
CA ASP A 99 1.31 3.33 23.41
C ASP A 99 0.15 2.34 23.34
N LYS A 100 0.41 1.04 23.54
CA LYS A 100 -0.65 0.01 23.53
C LYS A 100 -1.75 0.30 24.54
N ASN A 101 -1.40 0.86 25.69
CA ASN A 101 -2.37 1.15 26.74
C ASN A 101 -3.40 2.20 26.31
N SER A 102 -3.06 3.06 25.34
CA SER A 102 -3.97 4.10 24.86
C SER A 102 -5.14 3.57 24.03
N VAL A 103 -5.16 2.27 23.71
CA VAL A 103 -6.31 1.63 23.04
C VAL A 103 -7.52 1.55 23.99
N ASP A 104 -7.28 1.25 25.27
CA ASP A 104 -8.34 1.08 26.28
C ASP A 104 -8.42 2.22 27.31
N THR A 105 -7.37 3.05 27.42
CA THR A 105 -7.27 4.09 28.44
C THR A 105 -7.89 5.41 27.98
N ASN A 106 -8.75 6.02 28.80
CA ASN A 106 -9.44 7.29 28.51
C ASN A 106 -9.21 8.39 29.57
N THR A 107 -7.95 8.59 29.96
CA THR A 107 -7.60 9.37 31.17
C THR A 107 -7.40 10.87 30.95
N LYS A 108 -7.48 11.37 29.71
CA LYS A 108 -7.28 12.80 29.46
C LYS A 108 -8.52 13.64 29.76
N VAL A 109 -8.28 14.82 30.32
CA VAL A 109 -9.28 15.87 30.53
C VAL A 109 -8.88 17.12 29.73
N TRP A 110 -9.78 18.10 29.66
CA TRP A 110 -9.46 19.37 29.02
C TRP A 110 -8.29 20.04 29.72
N GLU A 111 -7.26 20.41 28.96
CA GLU A 111 -6.09 21.11 29.48
C GLU A 111 -5.89 22.39 28.67
N CYS A 112 -5.78 23.53 29.37
CA CYS A 112 -5.39 24.81 28.79
C CYS A 112 -3.92 25.05 29.13
N LYS A 113 -3.04 24.66 28.22
CA LYS A 113 -1.58 24.73 28.41
C LYS A 113 -0.88 25.14 27.13
N LYS A 114 0.37 25.57 27.27
CA LYS A 114 1.30 25.75 26.15
C LYS A 114 1.55 24.41 25.45
N PRO A 115 1.27 24.29 24.13
CA PRO A 115 1.50 23.05 23.39
C PRO A 115 2.98 22.61 23.32
N TYR A 116 3.89 23.58 23.34
CA TYR A 116 5.33 23.37 23.29
C TYR A 116 6.05 24.38 24.19
N ILE A 117 7.27 24.07 24.65
CA ILE A 117 8.01 24.90 25.63
C ILE A 117 8.21 26.35 25.17
N LEU A 118 8.31 26.59 23.86
CA LEU A 118 8.46 27.92 23.26
C LEU A 118 7.12 28.62 22.97
N SER A 119 5.99 28.04 23.32
CA SER A 119 4.69 28.64 23.02
C SER A 119 4.48 29.90 23.86
N THR A 120 3.91 30.92 23.24
CA THR A 120 3.64 32.20 23.90
C THR A 120 2.22 32.29 24.46
N LYS A 121 1.32 31.38 24.07
CA LYS A 121 -0.09 31.34 24.49
C LYS A 121 -0.50 29.93 24.92
N ASP A 122 -1.43 29.89 25.87
CA ASP A 122 -2.13 28.67 26.23
C ASP A 122 -3.20 28.35 25.20
N VAL A 123 -3.40 27.05 24.97
CA VAL A 123 -4.48 26.52 24.12
C VAL A 123 -5.25 25.50 24.94
N CYS A 124 -6.56 25.68 25.04
CA CYS A 124 -7.46 24.68 25.61
C CYS A 124 -7.69 23.57 24.58
N VAL A 125 -6.99 22.45 24.75
CA VAL A 125 -7.03 21.33 23.81
C VAL A 125 -8.00 20.25 24.32
N PRO A 126 -9.00 19.82 23.51
CA PRO A 126 -9.89 18.74 23.89
C PRO A 126 -9.12 17.41 24.12
N PRO A 127 -9.56 16.52 25.04
CA PRO A 127 -8.94 15.21 25.27
C PRO A 127 -8.74 14.41 23.99
N ARG A 128 -9.78 14.35 23.14
CA ARG A 128 -9.77 13.67 21.83
C ARG A 128 -8.63 14.14 20.91
N ARG A 129 -8.16 15.39 21.04
CA ARG A 129 -7.02 15.89 20.26
C ARG A 129 -5.69 15.64 20.99
N GLN A 130 -5.69 15.61 22.32
CA GLN A 130 -4.48 15.27 23.09
C GLN A 130 -4.11 13.79 22.98
N GLU A 131 -5.09 12.92 22.72
CA GLU A 131 -4.94 11.46 22.56
C GLU A 131 -4.72 11.02 21.09
N LEU A 132 -4.49 11.98 20.17
CA LEU A 132 -4.04 11.75 18.79
C LEU A 132 -2.55 12.05 18.65
#